data_AF-A0A4P9Y6J4-F1
#
_entry.id   AF-A0A4P9Y6J4-F1
#
_cell.length_a   1.000
_cell.length_b   1.000
_cell.length_c   1.000
_cell.angle_alpha   90.00
_cell.angle_beta   90.00
_cell.angle_gamma   90.00
#
_symmetry.space_group_name_H-M   'P 1'
#
loop_
_entity.id
_entity.type
_entity.pdbx_description
1 polymer ?
#
loop_
_entity_poly.entity_id
_entity_poly.type
_entity_poly.pdbx_seq_one_letter_code
_entity_poly.pdbx_strand_id
1 'polypeptide(L)'
;MSSEEELIHVPDMSLSRQYFLATSGPEEQRTTAQNALFKGIDENNMAPFYKFVCTEQGWSRDDALLARMEQSNQEELEKLDARLKDAEENLGESEVSDALRVRAEHFARIGDKSRI
;
A
#
# COMPACT_ATOMS: atom_id res chain seq x y z
N MET A 1 29.01 5.30 8.65
CA MET A 1 28.07 4.40 9.34
C MET A 1 27.00 4.11 8.31
N SER A 2 27.03 2.90 7.73
CA SER A 2 26.08 2.48 6.72
C SER A 2 24.69 2.51 7.33
N SER A 3 23.92 3.54 7.00
CA SER A 3 22.48 3.38 6.98
C SER A 3 22.24 2.38 5.86
N GLU A 4 22.10 1.10 6.20
CA GLU A 4 21.32 0.19 5.39
C GLU A 4 19.96 0.88 5.24
N GLU A 5 19.80 1.70 4.21
CA GLU A 5 18.51 1.99 3.63
C GLU A 5 17.93 0.61 3.36
N GLU A 6 17.08 0.13 4.28
CA GLU A 6 16.17 -0.95 4.00
C GLU A 6 15.37 -0.45 2.80
N LEU A 7 15.87 -0.79 1.62
CA LEU A 7 15.24 -0.49 0.35
C LEU A 7 13.86 -1.10 0.47
N ILE A 8 12.88 -0.24 0.69
CA ILE A 8 11.48 -0.62 0.72
C ILE A 8 11.23 -1.12 -0.70
N HIS A 9 11.22 -2.45 -0.86
CA HIS A 9 11.20 -3.12 -2.16
C HIS A 9 9.77 -3.09 -2.72
N VAL A 10 9.28 -1.88 -2.93
CA VAL A 10 8.00 -1.57 -3.55
C VAL A 10 8.31 -1.28 -5.03
N PRO A 11 7.58 -1.90 -5.98
CA PRO A 11 6.39 -2.73 -5.78
C PRO A 11 6.70 -4.18 -5.37
N ASP A 12 5.88 -4.74 -4.47
CA ASP A 12 5.92 -6.16 -4.17
C ASP A 12 5.44 -6.97 -5.39
N MET A 13 6.39 -7.58 -6.10
CA MET A 13 6.14 -8.38 -7.29
C MET A 13 5.38 -9.68 -6.97
N SER A 14 5.36 -10.12 -5.71
CA SER A 14 4.66 -11.33 -5.28
C SER A 14 3.13 -11.17 -5.38
N LEU A 15 2.61 -9.99 -5.04
CA LEU A 15 1.18 -9.66 -5.16
C LEU A 15 0.72 -9.68 -6.61
N SER A 16 1.52 -9.09 -7.51
CA SER A 16 1.23 -9.11 -8.95
C SER A 16 1.18 -10.54 -9.50
N ARG A 17 2.09 -11.41 -9.04
CA ARG A 17 2.11 -12.83 -9.39
C ARG A 17 0.87 -13.56 -8.86
N GLN A 18 0.48 -13.32 -7.61
CA GLN A 18 -0.70 -13.92 -6.99
C GLN A 18 -1.99 -13.48 -7.68
N TYR A 19 -2.10 -12.20 -8.03
CA TYR A 19 -3.25 -11.68 -8.79
C TYR A 19 -3.38 -12.37 -10.15
N PHE A 20 -2.26 -12.54 -10.86
CA PHE A 20 -2.25 -13.28 -12.12
C PHE A 20 -2.68 -14.74 -11.95
N LEU A 21 -2.16 -15.43 -10.93
CA LEU A 21 -2.52 -16.82 -10.65
C LEU A 21 -3.99 -16.97 -10.25
N ALA A 22 -4.53 -16.04 -9.47
CA ALA A 22 -5.92 -16.05 -9.06
C ALA A 22 -6.89 -15.77 -10.22
N THR A 23 -6.47 -14.97 -11.20
CA THR A 23 -7.27 -14.60 -12.39
C THR A 23 -7.16 -15.63 -13.52
N SER A 24 -5.93 -15.96 -13.92
CA SER A 24 -5.61 -16.69 -15.15
C SER A 24 -4.85 -18.00 -14.89
N GLY A 25 -4.64 -18.38 -13.63
CA GLY A 25 -3.89 -19.57 -13.26
C GLY A 25 -4.73 -20.86 -13.20
N PRO A 26 -4.08 -22.01 -12.91
CA PRO A 26 -4.74 -23.31 -12.76
C PRO A 26 -5.77 -23.29 -11.62
N GLU A 27 -6.93 -23.94 -11.79
CA GLU A 27 -8.03 -23.87 -10.82
C GLU A 27 -7.62 -24.26 -9.38
N GLU A 28 -6.75 -25.27 -9.26
CA GLU A 28 -6.22 -25.77 -7.99
C GLU A 28 -5.43 -24.72 -7.19
N GLN A 29 -4.81 -23.76 -7.89
CA GLN A 29 -3.98 -22.72 -7.29
C GLN A 29 -4.72 -21.41 -7.09
N ARG A 30 -5.90 -21.22 -7.71
CA ARG A 30 -6.64 -19.94 -7.65
C ARG A 30 -7.04 -19.58 -6.22
N THR A 31 -7.59 -20.54 -5.46
CA THR A 31 -8.03 -20.30 -4.08
C THR A 31 -6.86 -19.99 -3.15
N THR A 32 -5.75 -20.72 -3.30
CA THR A 32 -4.52 -20.48 -2.53
C THR A 32 -3.90 -19.12 -2.88
N ALA A 33 -3.85 -18.77 -4.17
CA ALA A 33 -3.34 -17.49 -4.64
C ALA A 33 -4.22 -16.33 -4.18
N GLN A 34 -5.54 -16.49 -4.18
CA GLN A 34 -6.48 -15.48 -3.70
C GLN A 34 -6.30 -15.21 -2.19
N ASN A 35 -6.20 -16.25 -1.37
CA ASN A 35 -5.95 -16.10 0.06
C ASN A 35 -4.60 -15.43 0.34
N ALA A 36 -3.55 -15.82 -0.41
CA ALA A 36 -2.23 -15.21 -0.29
C ALA A 36 -2.24 -13.74 -0.72
N LEU A 37 -3.00 -13.40 -1.76
CA LEU A 37 -3.20 -12.03 -2.23
C LEU A 37 -3.90 -11.18 -1.16
N PHE A 38 -5.00 -11.67 -0.58
CA PHE A 38 -5.70 -10.93 0.48
C PHE A 38 -4.84 -10.73 1.72
N LYS A 39 -4.03 -11.73 2.10
CA LYS A 39 -3.08 -11.60 3.20
C LYS A 39 -2.05 -10.50 2.93
N GLY A 40 -1.45 -10.49 1.74
CA GLY A 40 -0.46 -9.47 1.39
C GLY A 40 -1.06 -8.07 1.18
N ILE A 41 -2.34 -7.99 0.79
CA ILE A 41 -3.09 -6.73 0.75
C ILE A 41 -3.32 -6.16 2.15
N ASP A 42 -3.73 -7.01 3.11
CA ASP A 42 -3.93 -6.63 4.51
C ASP A 42 -2.61 -6.22 5.17
N GLU A 43 -1.53 -6.98 4.94
CA GLU A 43 -0.18 -6.67 5.48
C GLU A 43 0.36 -5.31 5.01
N ASN A 44 0.07 -4.93 3.76
CA ASN A 44 0.55 -3.67 3.18
C ASN A 44 -0.48 -2.53 3.21
N ASN A 45 -1.64 -2.74 3.83
CA ASN A 45 -2.79 -1.82 3.83
C ASN A 45 -3.14 -1.30 2.42
N MET A 46 -3.09 -2.15 1.39
CA MET A 46 -3.31 -1.76 -0.01
C MET A 46 -4.80 -1.64 -0.35
N ALA A 47 -5.52 -0.78 0.38
CA ALA A 47 -6.96 -0.58 0.21
C ALA A 47 -7.39 -0.22 -1.23
N PRO A 48 -6.68 0.69 -1.95
CA PRO A 48 -7.03 1.02 -3.34
C PRO A 48 -6.92 -0.20 -4.26
N PHE A 49 -5.88 -1.02 -4.06
CA PHE A 49 -5.66 -2.24 -4.84
C PHE A 49 -6.72 -3.31 -4.53
N TYR A 50 -7.10 -3.48 -3.26
CA TYR A 50 -8.19 -4.38 -2.86
C TYR A 50 -9.50 -4.02 -3.57
N LYS A 51 -9.85 -2.73 -3.55
CA LYS A 51 -11.05 -2.21 -4.22
C LYS A 51 -11.02 -2.46 -5.72
N PHE A 52 -9.86 -2.25 -6.37
CA PHE A 52 -9.67 -2.51 -7.79
C PHE A 52 -9.86 -3.99 -8.12
N VAL A 53 -9.19 -4.89 -7.39
CA VAL A 53 -9.25 -6.34 -7.60
C VAL A 53 -10.66 -6.89 -7.40
N CYS A 54 -11.35 -6.48 -6.33
CA CYS A 54 -12.74 -6.88 -6.08
C CYS A 54 -13.69 -6.38 -7.19
N THR A 55 -13.45 -5.19 -7.74
CA THR A 55 -14.29 -4.62 -8.80
C THR A 55 -14.05 -5.30 -10.15
N GLU A 56 -12.79 -5.54 -10.53
CA GLU A 56 -12.42 -6.18 -11.80
C GLU A 56 -12.85 -7.64 -11.88
N GLN A 57 -12.62 -8.40 -10.81
CA GLN A 57 -12.88 -9.84 -10.78
C GLN A 57 -14.27 -10.21 -10.23
N GLY A 58 -15.02 -9.24 -9.70
CA GLY A 58 -16.30 -9.47 -9.04
C GLY A 58 -16.19 -10.34 -7.77
N TRP A 59 -15.03 -10.35 -7.11
CA TRP A 59 -14.83 -11.12 -5.89
C TRP A 59 -15.55 -10.49 -4.69
N SER A 60 -15.94 -11.32 -3.73
CA SER A 60 -16.55 -10.87 -2.47
C SER A 60 -15.66 -9.84 -1.77
N ARG A 61 -16.20 -8.62 -1.61
CA ARG A 61 -15.53 -7.51 -0.93
C ARG A 61 -15.92 -7.51 0.54
N ASP A 62 -14.93 -7.56 1.42
CA ASP A 62 -15.11 -7.33 2.84
C ASP A 62 -15.01 -5.83 3.11
N ASP A 63 -16.17 -5.19 3.27
CA ASP A 63 -16.27 -3.76 3.55
C ASP A 63 -15.65 -3.39 4.91
N ALA A 64 -15.66 -4.31 5.89
CA ALA A 64 -15.07 -4.06 7.21
C ALA A 64 -13.54 -4.07 7.12
N LEU A 65 -12.97 -5.01 6.37
CA LEU A 65 -11.53 -5.06 6.11
C LEU A 65 -11.07 -3.81 5.33
N LEU A 66 -11.82 -3.42 4.30
CA LEU A 66 -11.52 -2.22 3.50
C LEU A 66 -11.57 -0.96 4.37
N ALA A 67 -12.62 -0.77 5.19
CA ALA A 67 -12.73 0.39 6.06
C ALA A 67 -11.58 0.46 7.09
N ARG A 68 -11.14 -0.70 7.62
CA ARG A 68 -9.99 -0.78 8.53
C ARG A 68 -8.70 -0.33 7.85
N MET A 69 -8.42 -0.82 6.64
CA MET A 69 -7.23 -0.43 5.88
C MET A 69 -7.27 1.05 5.48
N GLU A 70 -8.42 1.55 5.03
CA GLU A 70 -8.60 2.98 4.71
C GLU A 70 -8.40 3.87 5.94
N GLN A 71 -8.93 3.47 7.10
CA GLN A 71 -8.74 4.19 8.36
C GLN A 71 -7.26 4.22 8.76
N SER A 72 -6.56 3.07 8.72
CA SER A 72 -5.13 3.01 9.05
C SER A 72 -4.30 3.89 8.12
N ASN A 73 -4.61 3.88 6.82
CA ASN A 73 -3.94 4.72 5.84
C ASN A 73 -4.20 6.21 6.09
N GLN A 74 -5.44 6.58 6.39
CA GLN A 74 -5.81 7.96 6.68
C GLN A 74 -5.10 8.48 7.93
N GLU A 75 -5.04 7.68 9.01
CA GLU A 75 -4.34 8.05 10.25
C GLU A 75 -2.83 8.22 10.03
N GLU A 76 -2.20 7.37 9.21
CA GLU A 76 -0.79 7.54 8.85
C GLU A 76 -0.56 8.77 7.97
N LEU A 77 -1.42 8.98 6.98
CA LEU A 77 -1.33 10.11 6.06
C LEU A 77 -1.51 11.45 6.78
N GLU A 78 -2.41 11.52 7.76
CA GLU A 78 -2.57 12.69 8.64
C GLU A 78 -1.32 12.96 9.48
N LYS A 79 -0.66 11.92 10.01
CA LYS A 79 0.61 12.09 10.73
C LYS A 79 1.72 12.60 9.81
N LEU A 80 1.78 12.10 8.57
CA LEU A 80 2.76 12.53 7.59
C LEU A 80 2.52 13.96 7.14
N ASP A 81 1.28 14.34 6.87
CA ASP A 81 0.91 15.71 6.50
C ASP A 81 1.16 16.70 7.67
N ALA A 82 0.90 16.31 8.92
CA ALA A 82 1.22 17.11 10.08
C ALA A 82 2.73 17.31 10.24
N ARG A 83 3.53 16.26 10.02
CA ARG A 83 4.99 16.31 10.09
C ARG A 83 5.58 17.15 8.96
N LEU A 84 4.99 17.08 7.76
CA LEU A 84 5.37 17.91 6.63
C LEU A 84 5.09 19.39 6.91
N LYS A 85 3.91 19.71 7.45
CA LYS A 85 3.56 21.09 7.82
C LYS A 85 4.48 21.65 8.92
N ASP A 86 4.80 20.85 9.93
CA ASP A 86 5.76 21.25 10.97
C ASP A 86 7.16 21.48 10.40
N ALA A 87 7.59 20.62 9.46
CA ALA A 87 8.87 20.79 8.78
C ALA A 87 8.93 22.07 7.93
N GLU A 88 7.83 22.39 7.22
CA GLU A 88 7.70 23.61 6.41
C GLU A 88 7.71 24.89 7.28
N GLU A 89 7.06 24.85 8.44
CA GLU A 89 6.95 26.01 9.33
C GLU A 89 8.21 26.21 10.20
N ASN A 90 8.87 25.12 10.65
CA ASN A 90 9.85 25.19 11.74
C ASN A 90 11.25 24.61 11.45
N LEU A 91 11.41 23.64 10.53
CA LEU A 91 12.65 22.82 10.44
C LEU A 91 13.51 23.14 9.20
N GLY A 92 12.90 23.59 8.10
CA GLY A 92 13.62 23.99 6.87
C GLY A 92 13.66 22.90 5.79
N GLU A 93 14.39 23.17 4.70
CA GLU A 93 14.27 22.39 3.43
C GLU A 93 14.69 20.91 3.54
N SER A 94 15.60 20.56 4.45
CA SER A 94 16.09 19.17 4.58
C SER A 94 15.02 18.24 5.16
N GLU A 95 14.34 18.68 6.21
CA GLU A 95 13.26 17.95 6.86
C GLU A 95 12.00 17.91 6.01
N VAL A 96 11.74 18.95 5.21
CA VAL A 96 10.66 18.95 4.21
C VAL A 96 10.94 17.88 3.14
N SER A 97 12.18 17.77 2.66
CA SER A 97 12.57 16.73 1.70
C SER A 97 12.38 15.33 2.28
N ASP A 98 12.77 15.10 3.53
CA ASP A 98 12.57 13.81 4.20
C ASP A 98 11.08 13.50 4.41
N ALA A 99 10.27 14.48 4.84
CA ALA A 99 8.83 14.30 5.00
C ALA A 99 8.15 13.96 3.67
N LEU A 100 8.53 14.63 2.58
CA LEU A 100 8.05 14.32 1.23
C LEU A 100 8.46 12.92 0.79
N ARG A 101 9.68 12.47 1.10
CA ARG A 101 10.14 11.12 0.78
C ARG A 101 9.30 10.06 1.49
N VAL A 102 9.09 10.20 2.80
CA VAL A 102 8.28 9.25 3.59
C VAL A 102 6.82 9.24 3.10
N ARG A 103 6.29 10.41 2.70
CA ARG A 103 4.95 10.51 2.11
C ARG A 103 4.84 9.75 0.77
N ALA A 104 5.83 9.92 -0.11
CA ALA A 104 5.89 9.19 -1.37
C ALA A 104 6.03 7.68 -1.16
N GLU A 105 6.85 7.27 -0.20
CA GLU A 105 7.00 5.85 0.20
C GLU A 105 5.69 5.26 0.71
N HIS A 106 4.92 6.03 1.51
CA HIS A 106 3.59 5.60 1.95
C HIS A 106 2.64 5.41 0.76
N PHE A 107 2.58 6.35 -0.19
CA PHE A 107 1.76 6.22 -1.39
C PHE A 107 2.15 5.01 -2.26
N ALA A 108 3.46 4.77 -2.40
CA ALA A 108 3.98 3.62 -3.11
C ALA A 108 3.54 2.32 -2.41
N ARG A 109 3.65 2.25 -1.08
CA ARG A 109 3.30 1.06 -0.29
C ARG A 109 1.81 0.71 -0.37
N ILE A 110 0.91 1.69 -0.28
CA ILE A 110 -0.54 1.45 -0.37
C ILE A 110 -1.00 1.16 -1.82
N GLY A 111 -0.11 1.31 -2.80
CA GLY A 111 -0.40 1.10 -4.22
C GLY A 111 -1.33 2.15 -4.81
N ASP A 112 -1.36 3.37 -4.26
CA ASP A 112 -2.16 4.46 -4.79
C ASP A 112 -1.46 5.08 -6.02
N LYS A 113 -1.67 4.41 -7.15
CA LYS A 113 -1.10 4.79 -8.44
C LYS A 113 -1.53 6.19 -8.93
N SER A 114 -2.55 6.80 -8.31
CA SER A 114 -3.01 8.14 -8.67
C SER A 114 -2.26 9.26 -7.95
N ARG A 115 -1.51 8.92 -6.90
CA ARG A 115 -0.82 9.87 -6.00
C ARG A 115 0.70 9.67 -5.92
N ILE A 116 1.24 8.71 -6.68
CA ILE A 116 2.68 8.55 -6.97
C ILE A 116 3.02 9.42 -8.18
#